data_AF-A0A481R4X7-F1
#
_entry.id   AF-A0A481R4X7-F1
#
_cell.length_a   1.000
_cell.length_b   1.000
_cell.length_c   1.000
_cell.angle_alpha   90.00
_cell.angle_beta   90.00
_cell.angle_gamma   90.00
#
_symmetry.space_group_name_H-M   'P 1'
#
loop_
_entity.id
_entity.type
_entity.pdbx_description
1 polymer ?
#
loop_
_entity_poly.entity_id
_entity_poly.type
_entity_poly.pdbx_seq_one_letter_code
_entity_poly.pdbx_strand_id
1 'polypeptide(L)'
;MTVAADQDKASSYDAQLKKNVRVSEVNGGDKTNPLWTSEIDSPDFGAALKQSLANADLLGDEKSATYALRANLLRVDQPLFGLNFEVTSEVEYTLVEANTNKVVLREVIRTPFTAGFGDSVIGVKRLRLANEGSARVNIIAMLKRLSELKIEAKQVALQN
;
A
#
# COMPACT_ATOMS: atom_id res chain seq x y z
N MET A 1 -18.58 30.69 15.09
CA MET A 1 -17.25 30.13 15.41
C MET A 1 -16.77 29.35 14.20
N THR A 2 -15.89 29.97 13.41
CA THR A 2 -15.34 29.45 12.17
C THR A 2 -14.16 28.54 12.48
N VAL A 3 -14.24 27.29 12.06
CA VAL A 3 -13.06 26.44 11.83
C VAL A 3 -12.94 26.24 10.33
N ALA A 4 -12.37 27.26 9.70
CA ALA A 4 -11.74 27.15 8.39
C ALA A 4 -10.24 27.01 8.66
N ALA A 5 -9.71 25.80 8.51
CA ALA A 5 -8.31 25.48 8.20
C ALA A 5 -8.07 23.99 8.49
N ASP A 6 -8.41 23.12 7.53
CA ASP A 6 -7.64 21.87 7.33
C ASP A 6 -7.99 21.14 6.03
N GLN A 7 -8.96 21.65 5.27
CA GLN A 7 -9.20 21.28 3.89
C GLN A 7 -8.24 22.09 3.00
N ASP A 8 -6.97 21.68 2.87
CA ASP A 8 -6.05 22.02 1.74
C ASP A 8 -4.55 21.72 2.02
N LYS A 9 -4.23 20.59 2.63
CA LYS A 9 -2.96 19.93 2.28
C LYS A 9 -3.27 18.80 1.32
N ALA A 10 -3.33 19.14 0.03
CA ALA A 10 -2.85 18.21 -0.97
C ALA A 10 -1.37 17.95 -0.59
N SER A 11 -1.12 16.95 0.27
CA SER A 11 0.24 16.57 0.67
C SER A 11 0.97 16.16 -0.59
N SER A 12 1.73 17.10 -1.15
CA SER A 12 2.62 16.79 -2.26
C SER A 12 3.67 15.84 -1.73
N TYR A 13 3.81 14.70 -2.41
CA TYR A 13 4.90 13.77 -2.17
C TYR A 13 6.24 14.48 -2.25
N ASP A 14 7.23 13.97 -1.51
CA ASP A 14 8.61 14.42 -1.64
C ASP A 14 9.05 14.38 -3.11
N ALA A 15 9.73 15.43 -3.57
CA ALA A 15 10.17 15.55 -4.96
C ALA A 15 11.05 14.38 -5.39
N GLN A 16 11.79 13.77 -4.47
CA GLN A 16 12.63 12.61 -4.75
C GLN A 16 11.83 11.35 -5.09
N LEU A 17 10.56 11.25 -4.66
CA LEU A 17 9.70 10.09 -4.92
C LEU A 17 8.93 10.20 -6.25
N LYS A 18 8.74 11.41 -6.78
CA LYS A 18 7.95 11.63 -8.00
C LYS A 18 8.59 10.90 -9.18
N LYS A 19 7.81 10.03 -9.83
CA LYS A 19 8.23 9.15 -10.93
C LYS A 19 9.52 8.38 -10.65
N ASN A 20 9.75 8.01 -9.39
CA ASN A 20 11.02 7.42 -8.95
C ASN A 20 10.85 6.27 -7.95
N VAL A 21 9.64 5.74 -7.82
CA VAL A 21 9.32 4.54 -7.03
C VAL A 21 9.01 3.38 -7.98
N ARG A 22 9.65 2.23 -7.77
CA ARG A 22 9.31 0.96 -8.44
C ARG A 22 8.84 -0.06 -7.42
N VAL A 23 7.87 -0.89 -7.80
CA VAL A 23 7.50 -2.07 -7.01
C VAL A 23 8.50 -3.18 -7.31
N SER A 24 9.40 -3.48 -6.37
CA SER A 24 10.44 -4.48 -6.57
C SER A 24 9.95 -5.89 -6.30
N GLU A 25 9.13 -6.08 -5.27
CA GLU A 25 8.66 -7.38 -4.81
C GLU A 25 7.30 -7.25 -4.14
N VAL A 26 6.42 -8.23 -4.37
CA VAL A 26 5.21 -8.45 -3.59
C VAL A 26 5.23 -9.89 -3.11
N ASN A 27 5.41 -10.07 -1.81
CA ASN A 27 5.51 -11.37 -1.16
C ASN A 27 4.26 -11.63 -0.32
N GLY A 28 4.01 -12.90 -0.04
CA GLY A 28 2.79 -13.34 0.64
C GLY A 28 1.78 -13.98 -0.32
N GLY A 29 0.55 -14.19 0.15
CA GLY A 29 -0.47 -14.98 -0.54
C GLY A 29 -0.26 -16.51 -0.48
N ASP A 30 -0.71 -17.22 -1.51
CA ASP A 30 -0.77 -18.68 -1.62
C ASP A 30 0.55 -19.42 -1.31
N LYS A 31 1.68 -18.77 -1.58
CA LYS A 31 3.01 -19.37 -1.44
C LYS A 31 3.48 -19.48 0.01
N THR A 32 2.87 -18.77 0.94
CA THR A 32 3.36 -18.64 2.32
C THR A 32 2.36 -19.10 3.38
N ASN A 33 1.05 -19.08 3.11
CA ASN A 33 0.05 -19.66 4.02
C ASN A 33 -1.23 -20.11 3.28
N PRO A 34 -1.64 -21.39 3.39
CA PRO A 34 -2.87 -21.92 2.78
C PRO A 34 -4.17 -21.21 3.19
N LEU A 35 -4.19 -20.51 4.33
CA LEU A 35 -5.36 -19.73 4.76
C LEU A 35 -5.55 -18.44 3.94
N TRP A 36 -4.56 -18.05 3.12
CA TRP A 36 -4.62 -16.88 2.25
C TRP A 36 -5.05 -17.21 0.82
N THR A 37 -5.17 -18.50 0.47
CA THR A 37 -5.19 -19.00 -0.93
C THR A 37 -6.42 -18.65 -1.75
N SER A 38 -7.36 -17.90 -1.18
CA SER A 38 -8.70 -17.80 -1.77
C SER A 38 -9.11 -16.39 -2.14
N GLU A 39 -8.33 -15.36 -1.78
CA GLU A 39 -8.96 -14.03 -1.65
C GLU A 39 -8.13 -12.80 -2.08
N ILE A 40 -6.80 -12.80 -1.96
CA ILE A 40 -5.94 -11.71 -2.44
C ILE A 40 -4.69 -12.30 -3.10
N ASP A 41 -4.71 -12.37 -4.42
CA ASP A 41 -3.58 -12.85 -5.21
C ASP A 41 -2.44 -11.82 -5.23
N SER A 42 -1.20 -12.26 -4.93
CA SER A 42 -0.02 -11.38 -4.94
C SER A 42 0.21 -10.64 -6.27
N PRO A 43 0.00 -11.26 -7.46
CA PRO A 43 0.00 -10.54 -8.73
C PRO A 43 -1.02 -9.40 -8.80
N ASP A 44 -2.25 -9.64 -8.36
CA ASP A 44 -3.34 -8.65 -8.40
C ASP A 44 -3.08 -7.50 -7.43
N PHE A 45 -2.61 -7.81 -6.22
CA PHE A 45 -2.18 -6.79 -5.26
C PHE A 45 -1.02 -5.95 -5.83
N GLY A 46 -0.04 -6.59 -6.46
CA GLY A 46 1.08 -5.90 -7.11
C GLY A 46 0.64 -5.00 -8.27
N ALA A 47 -0.31 -5.45 -9.08
CA ALA A 47 -0.89 -4.65 -10.15
C ALA A 47 -1.64 -3.42 -9.58
N ALA A 48 -2.47 -3.62 -8.57
CA ALA A 48 -3.18 -2.55 -7.88
C ALA A 48 -2.22 -1.53 -7.23
N LEU A 49 -1.15 -2.01 -6.62
CA LEU A 49 -0.10 -1.18 -6.02
C LEU A 49 0.61 -0.33 -7.08
N LYS A 50 1.05 -0.94 -8.20
CA LYS A 50 1.68 -0.22 -9.32
C LYS A 50 0.74 0.84 -9.91
N GLN A 51 -0.52 0.48 -10.16
CA GLN A 51 -1.51 1.41 -10.69
C GLN A 51 -1.74 2.60 -9.74
N SER A 52 -1.78 2.33 -8.42
CA SER A 52 -1.97 3.37 -7.41
C SER A 52 -0.78 4.33 -7.34
N LEU A 53 0.45 3.82 -7.46
CA LEU A 53 1.66 4.66 -7.58
C LEU A 53 1.65 5.48 -8.87
N ALA A 54 1.18 4.92 -9.99
CA ALA A 54 1.08 5.64 -11.26
C ALA A 54 0.08 6.81 -11.16
N ASN A 55 -1.10 6.55 -10.59
CA ASN A 55 -2.13 7.56 -10.36
C ASN A 55 -1.66 8.69 -9.42
N ALA A 56 -0.71 8.39 -8.53
CA ALA A 56 -0.11 9.34 -7.60
C ALA A 56 1.12 10.08 -8.17
N ASP A 57 1.47 9.87 -9.45
CA ASP A 57 2.69 10.40 -10.10
C ASP A 57 4.00 9.96 -9.43
N LEU A 58 3.99 8.77 -8.79
CA LEU A 58 5.14 8.19 -8.09
C LEU A 58 5.83 7.08 -8.87
N LEU A 59 5.10 6.34 -9.70
CA LEU A 59 5.64 5.18 -10.41
C LEU A 59 6.74 5.63 -11.38
N GLY A 60 7.95 5.12 -11.15
CA GLY A 60 9.10 5.33 -12.03
C GLY A 60 9.36 4.11 -12.92
N ASP A 61 10.42 4.22 -13.72
CA ASP A 61 10.88 3.13 -14.58
C ASP A 61 11.37 1.91 -13.74
N GLU A 62 11.01 0.70 -14.16
CA GLU A 62 11.27 -0.51 -13.37
C GLU A 62 12.76 -0.82 -13.16
N LYS A 63 13.65 -0.31 -14.02
CA LYS A 63 15.09 -0.56 -13.96
C LYS A 63 15.88 0.57 -13.32
N SER A 64 15.44 1.81 -13.52
CA SER A 64 16.20 3.01 -13.15
C SER A 64 15.61 3.80 -11.97
N ALA A 65 14.37 3.52 -11.54
CA ALA A 65 13.81 4.14 -10.34
C ALA A 65 14.67 3.82 -9.11
N THR A 66 15.05 4.87 -8.40
CA THR A 66 15.96 4.81 -7.24
C THR A 66 15.29 4.13 -6.05
N TYR A 67 14.00 4.35 -5.84
CA TYR A 67 13.30 3.84 -4.66
C TYR A 67 12.59 2.52 -4.97
N ALA A 68 13.05 1.45 -4.34
CA ALA A 68 12.46 0.12 -4.45
C ALA A 68 11.46 -0.11 -3.32
N LEU A 69 10.18 -0.21 -3.66
CA LEU A 69 9.09 -0.55 -2.74
C LEU A 69 8.85 -2.05 -2.77
N ARG A 70 8.99 -2.68 -1.61
CA ARG A 70 8.55 -4.05 -1.32
C ARG A 70 7.25 -4.02 -0.52
N ALA A 71 6.33 -4.91 -0.86
CA ALA A 71 5.15 -5.21 -0.03
C ALA A 71 5.19 -6.69 0.40
N ASN A 72 5.03 -6.95 1.69
CA ASN A 72 4.91 -8.29 2.25
C ASN A 72 3.51 -8.42 2.88
N LEU A 73 2.62 -9.19 2.26
CA LEU A 73 1.30 -9.50 2.82
C LEU A 73 1.52 -10.43 4.02
N LEU A 74 1.35 -9.89 5.22
CA LEU A 74 1.65 -10.59 6.47
C LEU A 74 0.46 -11.41 6.96
N ARG A 75 -0.76 -10.90 6.77
CA ARG A 75 -1.98 -11.53 7.29
C ARG A 75 -3.22 -10.97 6.61
N VAL A 76 -4.23 -11.82 6.46
CA VAL A 76 -5.60 -11.44 6.10
C VAL A 76 -6.53 -12.09 7.11
N ASP A 77 -7.30 -11.29 7.85
CA ASP A 77 -8.33 -11.76 8.75
C ASP A 77 -9.70 -11.62 8.11
N GLN A 78 -10.49 -12.69 8.14
CA GLN A 78 -11.83 -12.68 7.58
C GLN A 78 -12.82 -13.49 8.43
N PRO A 79 -14.09 -13.06 8.52
CA PRO A 79 -15.11 -13.80 9.22
C PRO A 79 -15.52 -15.04 8.44
N LEU A 80 -15.85 -16.11 9.17
CA LEU A 80 -16.33 -17.35 8.58
C LEU A 80 -17.82 -17.29 8.19
N PHE A 81 -18.60 -16.40 8.82
CA PHE A 81 -20.04 -16.23 8.58
C PHE A 81 -20.52 -14.86 9.10
N GLY A 82 -21.60 -14.34 8.51
CA GLY A 82 -22.20 -13.08 8.95
C GLY A 82 -23.07 -12.41 7.89
N LEU A 83 -23.88 -11.44 8.32
CA LEU A 83 -24.60 -10.55 7.40
C LEU A 83 -23.65 -9.55 6.73
N ASN A 84 -22.66 -9.09 7.48
CA ASN A 84 -21.55 -8.26 7.01
C ASN A 84 -20.25 -9.06 7.07
N PHE A 85 -19.35 -8.80 6.13
CA PHE A 85 -18.02 -9.40 6.06
C PHE A 85 -16.98 -8.31 6.25
N GLU A 86 -16.31 -8.28 7.40
CA GLU A 86 -15.17 -7.41 7.66
C GLU A 86 -13.87 -8.15 7.37
N VAL A 87 -13.10 -7.72 6.38
CA VAL A 87 -11.76 -8.26 6.13
C VAL A 87 -10.73 -7.25 6.60
N THR A 88 -9.71 -7.73 7.33
CA THR A 88 -8.55 -6.92 7.70
C THR A 88 -7.30 -7.43 7.01
N SER A 89 -6.68 -6.58 6.19
CA SER A 89 -5.37 -6.85 5.60
C SER A 89 -4.26 -6.22 6.43
N GLU A 90 -3.18 -6.95 6.63
CA GLU A 90 -1.94 -6.50 7.28
C GLU A 90 -0.77 -6.70 6.33
N VAL A 91 -0.11 -5.60 5.96
CA VAL A 91 0.96 -5.58 4.96
C VAL A 91 2.14 -4.79 5.51
N GLU A 92 3.33 -5.37 5.43
CA GLU A 92 4.57 -4.63 5.64
C GLU A 92 5.02 -4.00 4.33
N TYR A 93 5.23 -2.69 4.34
CA TYR A 93 5.84 -1.95 3.25
C TYR A 93 7.25 -1.54 3.64
N THR A 94 8.22 -1.82 2.76
CA THR A 94 9.60 -1.35 2.91
C THR A 94 10.00 -0.57 1.67
N LEU A 95 10.41 0.69 1.83
CA LEU A 95 10.99 1.52 0.77
C LEU A 95 12.50 1.64 0.97
N VAL A 96 13.26 1.25 -0.04
CA VAL A 96 14.74 1.25 -0.01
C VAL A 96 15.28 2.19 -1.09
N GLU A 97 16.22 3.06 -0.72
CA GLU A 97 17.04 3.80 -1.68
C GLU A 97 18.09 2.83 -2.27
N ALA A 98 17.89 2.39 -3.51
CA ALA A 98 18.67 1.31 -4.13
C ALA A 98 20.18 1.62 -4.24
N ASN A 99 20.54 2.89 -4.39
CA ASN A 99 21.94 3.31 -4.52
C ASN A 99 22.75 3.16 -3.22
N THR A 100 22.09 3.21 -2.06
CA THR A 100 22.73 3.18 -0.73
C THR A 100 22.31 1.98 0.11
N ASN A 101 21.30 1.22 -0.34
CA ASN A 101 20.58 0.23 0.44
C ASN A 101 19.96 0.77 1.74
N LYS A 102 19.78 2.10 1.84
CA LYS A 102 19.14 2.73 3.00
C LYS A 102 17.64 2.46 2.98
N VAL A 103 17.12 1.92 4.08
CA VAL A 103 15.68 1.84 4.31
C VAL A 103 15.19 3.23 4.69
N VAL A 104 14.33 3.82 3.85
CA VAL A 104 13.76 5.16 4.07
C VAL A 104 12.33 5.10 4.61
N LEU A 105 11.65 3.95 4.46
CA LEU A 105 10.38 3.64 5.10
C LEU A 105 10.34 2.16 5.44
N ARG A 106 9.87 1.81 6.64
CA ARG A 106 9.38 0.47 6.97
C ARG A 106 8.19 0.58 7.90
N GLU A 107 7.02 0.18 7.42
CA GLU A 107 5.79 0.23 8.21
C GLU A 107 4.94 -1.02 7.99
N VAL A 108 4.30 -1.47 9.07
CA VAL A 108 3.22 -2.45 9.01
C VAL A 108 1.90 -1.70 9.05
N ILE A 109 1.09 -1.87 8.00
CA ILE A 109 -0.19 -1.21 7.84
C ILE A 109 -1.29 -2.26 7.92
N ARG A 110 -2.18 -2.08 8.89
CA ARG A 110 -3.32 -2.95 9.15
C ARG A 110 -4.62 -2.18 8.95
N THR A 111 -5.46 -2.62 8.01
CA THR A 111 -6.66 -1.88 7.62
C THR A 111 -7.87 -2.80 7.44
N PRO A 112 -8.99 -2.55 8.13
CA PRO A 112 -10.24 -3.26 7.93
C PRO A 112 -11.05 -2.66 6.77
N PHE A 113 -11.87 -3.48 6.13
CA PHE A 113 -12.92 -3.05 5.23
C PHE A 113 -14.12 -4.02 5.35
N THR A 114 -15.33 -3.45 5.40
CA THR A 114 -16.56 -4.24 5.53
C THR A 114 -17.41 -4.16 4.28
N ALA A 115 -17.79 -5.31 3.73
CA ALA A 115 -18.85 -5.43 2.72
C ALA A 115 -20.13 -5.97 3.37
N GLY A 116 -21.24 -5.24 3.22
CA GLY A 116 -22.52 -5.55 3.81
C GLY A 116 -23.55 -6.09 2.81
N PHE A 117 -24.75 -6.40 3.30
CA PHE A 117 -25.86 -6.88 2.48
C PHE A 117 -26.25 -5.92 1.34
N GLY A 118 -26.06 -4.62 1.54
CA GLY A 118 -26.28 -3.59 0.51
C GLY A 118 -25.34 -3.70 -0.69
N ASP A 119 -24.14 -4.25 -0.50
CA ASP A 119 -23.15 -4.43 -1.57
C ASP A 119 -23.42 -5.72 -2.38
N SER A 120 -23.92 -6.76 -1.71
CA SER A 120 -24.43 -7.96 -2.37
C SER A 120 -25.31 -8.82 -1.47
N VAL A 121 -26.36 -9.41 -2.03
CA VAL A 121 -27.16 -10.44 -1.35
C VAL A 121 -26.44 -11.80 -1.27
N ILE A 122 -25.44 -12.04 -2.12
CA ILE A 122 -24.67 -13.30 -2.20
C ILE A 122 -23.45 -13.22 -1.25
N GLY A 123 -23.37 -14.10 -0.25
CA GLY A 123 -22.32 -14.09 0.77
C GLY A 123 -20.90 -14.19 0.23
N VAL A 124 -20.63 -15.13 -0.69
CA VAL A 124 -19.30 -15.29 -1.31
C VAL A 124 -18.88 -14.03 -2.08
N LYS A 125 -19.84 -13.35 -2.73
CA LYS A 125 -19.56 -12.07 -3.41
C LYS A 125 -19.24 -10.96 -2.41
N ARG A 126 -19.92 -10.90 -1.25
CA ARG A 126 -19.56 -9.96 -0.18
C ARG A 126 -18.15 -10.21 0.35
N LEU A 127 -17.79 -11.47 0.60
CA LEU A 127 -16.45 -11.81 1.07
C LEU A 127 -15.38 -11.31 0.08
N ARG A 128 -15.55 -11.59 -1.22
CA ARG A 128 -14.66 -11.06 -2.27
C ARG A 128 -14.55 -9.54 -2.24
N LEU A 129 -15.69 -8.83 -2.19
CA LEU A 129 -15.71 -7.36 -2.10
C LEU A 129 -14.99 -6.86 -0.84
N ALA A 130 -15.13 -7.57 0.28
CA ALA A 130 -14.46 -7.21 1.51
C ALA A 130 -12.94 -7.37 1.39
N ASN A 131 -12.49 -8.47 0.78
CA ASN A 131 -11.08 -8.74 0.49
C ASN A 131 -10.46 -7.66 -0.42
N GLU A 132 -11.07 -7.41 -1.59
CA GLU A 132 -10.65 -6.35 -2.52
C GLU A 132 -10.65 -4.97 -1.84
N GLY A 133 -11.68 -4.68 -1.05
CA GLY A 133 -11.81 -3.43 -0.32
C GLY A 133 -10.72 -3.25 0.72
N SER A 134 -10.37 -4.29 1.47
CA SER A 134 -9.33 -4.25 2.50
C SER A 134 -7.94 -4.00 1.89
N ALA A 135 -7.62 -4.63 0.76
CA ALA A 135 -6.40 -4.39 0.00
C ALA A 135 -6.34 -2.94 -0.51
N ARG A 136 -7.46 -2.43 -1.06
CA ARG A 136 -7.57 -1.06 -1.57
C ARG A 136 -7.29 -0.03 -0.47
N VAL A 137 -7.95 -0.15 0.69
CA VAL A 137 -7.74 0.82 1.78
C VAL A 137 -6.35 0.71 2.38
N ASN A 138 -5.73 -0.47 2.34
CA ASN A 138 -4.34 -0.67 2.75
C ASN A 138 -3.36 0.11 1.85
N ILE A 139 -3.53 0.01 0.53
CA ILE A 139 -2.73 0.77 -0.44
C ILE A 139 -2.94 2.28 -0.29
N ILE A 140 -4.17 2.73 -0.05
CA ILE A 140 -4.47 4.15 0.21
C ILE A 140 -3.72 4.64 1.46
N ALA A 141 -3.73 3.85 2.54
CA ALA A 141 -3.00 4.17 3.76
C ALA A 141 -1.48 4.23 3.51
N MET A 142 -0.92 3.31 2.72
CA MET A 142 0.49 3.35 2.31
C MET A 142 0.84 4.62 1.51
N LEU A 143 0.00 4.99 0.54
CA LEU A 143 0.19 6.25 -0.21
C LEU A 143 0.15 7.46 0.72
N LYS A 144 -0.70 7.45 1.75
CA LYS A 144 -0.71 8.51 2.76
C LYS A 144 0.63 8.57 3.51
N ARG A 145 1.20 7.43 3.91
CA ARG A 145 2.53 7.37 4.54
C ARG A 145 3.64 7.93 3.65
N LEU A 146 3.62 7.61 2.36
CA LEU A 146 4.56 8.19 1.39
C LEU A 146 4.38 9.71 1.25
N SER A 147 3.17 10.25 1.39
CA SER A 147 2.93 11.69 1.33
C SER A 147 3.48 12.43 2.58
N GLU A 148 3.56 11.73 3.71
CA GLU A 148 4.08 12.21 4.99
C GLU A 148 5.62 12.08 5.07
N LEU A 149 6.22 11.17 4.30
CA LEU A 149 7.66 10.94 4.25
C LEU A 149 8.43 12.16 3.67
N LYS A 150 9.53 12.52 4.33
CA LYS A 150 10.50 13.52 3.86
C LYS A 150 11.85 12.86 3.70
N ILE A 151 12.44 12.99 2.51
CA ILE A 151 13.74 12.40 2.22
C ILE A 151 14.79 13.50 2.29
N GLU A 152 15.60 13.46 3.34
CA GLU A 152 16.70 14.40 3.51
C GLU A 152 17.68 14.27 2.33
N ALA A 153 17.99 15.39 1.69
CA ALA A 153 19.03 15.44 0.66
C ALA A 153 20.40 15.14 1.30
N LYS A 154 21.22 14.33 0.62
CA LYS A 154 22.60 14.08 1.04
C LYS A 154 23.33 15.40 1.24
N GLN A 155 23.83 15.66 2.46
CA GLN A 155 24.81 16.72 2.67
C GLN A 155 26.06 16.36 1.86
N VAL A 156 26.28 17.05 0.75
CA VAL A 156 27.54 16.95 0.01
C VAL A 156 28.59 17.62 0.88
N ALA A 157 29.39 16.82 1.58
CA ALA A 157 30.58 17.33 2.25
C ALA A 157 31.56 17.77 1.18
N LEU A 158 31.64 19.09 0.95
CA LEU A 158 32.74 19.72 0.21
C LEU A 158 34.00 19.54 1.07
N GLN A 159 34.86 18.60 0.69
CA GLN A 159 36.25 18.60 1.15
C GLN A 159 37.01 19.57 0.25
N ASN A 160 37.49 20.66 0.85
CA ASN A 160 38.51 21.55 0.29
C ASN A 160 39.91 20.96 0.53
#